data_AF-A0A2S4W825-F1
#
_entry.id   AF-A0A2S4W825-F1
#
_cell.length_a   1.000
_cell.length_b   1.000
_cell.length_c   1.000
_cell.angle_alpha   90.00
_cell.angle_beta   90.00
_cell.angle_gamma   90.00
#
_symmetry.space_group_name_H-M   'P 1'
#
loop_
_entity.id
_entity.type
_entity.pdbx_description
1 polymer ?
#
loop_
_entity_poly.entity_id
_entity_poly.type
_entity_poly.pdbx_seq_one_letter_code
_entity_poly.pdbx_strand_id
1 'polypeptide(L)'
;MYVTHKVSRKSGEIRASELSIDDPRLPEQQATEHAEHARIAFSNRRKQMTKKATDKPNLISSEDRARIIDLNAMHLAEKVRAISILNAHKRKARVAEPTCRKRRKITFGKYQIRKRKQAFSGALTDEGGKGDVCTHTSGEL
;
A
#
# COMPACT_ATOMS: atom_id res chain seq x y z
N MET A 1 3.95 21.81 11.17
CA MET A 1 4.68 21.17 12.30
C MET A 1 5.74 22.15 12.77
N TYR A 2 5.62 22.70 13.98
CA TYR A 2 6.59 23.66 14.52
C TYR A 2 7.75 22.89 15.17
N VAL A 3 8.97 23.08 14.66
CA VAL A 3 10.18 22.47 15.23
C VAL A 3 10.60 23.30 16.45
N THR A 4 10.27 22.82 17.64
CA THR A 4 10.77 23.40 18.90
C THR A 4 12.22 22.99 19.10
N HIS A 5 13.16 23.91 18.88
CA HIS A 5 14.53 23.73 19.32
C HIS A 5 14.56 23.70 20.85
N LYS A 6 14.75 22.51 21.46
CA LYS A 6 15.00 22.39 22.90
C LYS A 6 16.37 22.99 23.22
N VAL A 7 16.37 24.26 23.59
CA VAL A 7 17.51 24.89 24.26
C VAL A 7 17.50 24.37 25.69
N SER A 8 18.39 23.45 26.01
CA SER A 8 18.53 22.91 27.37
C SER A 8 19.08 24.02 28.26
N ARG A 9 18.20 24.72 28.99
CA ARG A 9 18.59 25.79 29.92
C ARG A 9 19.31 25.20 31.12
N LYS A 10 20.37 25.85 31.58
CA LYS A 10 20.84 25.64 32.95
C LYS A 10 19.78 26.23 33.89
N SER A 11 19.34 25.45 34.85
CA SER A 11 18.40 25.92 35.88
C SER A 11 19.07 27.07 36.65
N GLY A 12 18.54 28.29 36.51
CA GLY A 12 19.01 29.48 37.24
C GLY A 12 19.55 30.64 36.39
N GLU A 13 19.59 30.52 35.06
CA GLU A 13 20.05 31.59 34.18
C GLU A 13 18.91 32.58 33.87
N ILE A 14 19.06 33.84 34.31
CA ILE A 14 18.09 34.92 34.11
C ILE A 14 18.25 35.45 32.69
N ARG A 15 17.15 35.58 31.95
CA ARG A 15 17.22 36.12 30.59
C ARG A 15 17.40 37.63 30.58
N ALA A 16 18.04 38.15 29.54
CA ALA A 16 18.04 39.59 29.28
C ALA A 16 16.62 40.16 29.17
N SER A 17 15.67 39.38 28.63
CA SER A 17 14.26 39.77 28.55
C SER A 17 13.52 39.81 29.90
N GLU A 18 14.11 39.22 30.94
CA GLU A 18 13.55 39.15 32.30
C GLU A 18 14.11 40.25 33.22
N LEU A 19 15.14 40.99 32.76
CA LEU A 19 15.73 42.10 33.48
C LEU A 19 15.06 43.43 33.12
N SER A 20 15.00 44.34 34.10
CA SER A 20 14.59 45.73 33.86
C SER A 20 15.60 46.44 32.96
N ILE A 21 15.13 47.46 32.22
CA ILE A 21 15.97 48.33 31.38
C ILE A 21 17.07 49.01 32.22
N ASP A 22 16.77 49.31 33.49
CA ASP A 22 17.69 49.95 34.42
C ASP A 22 18.55 48.94 35.22
N ASP A 23 18.42 47.63 34.99
CA ASP A 23 19.27 46.65 35.68
C ASP A 23 20.70 46.74 35.13
N PRO A 24 21.72 47.02 35.96
CA PRO A 24 23.10 47.17 35.51
C PRO A 24 23.68 45.90 34.89
N ARG A 25 23.06 44.72 35.09
CA ARG A 25 23.48 43.44 34.51
C ARG A 25 22.93 43.19 33.10
N LEU A 26 21.97 44.00 32.64
CA LEU A 26 21.30 43.82 31.34
C LEU A 26 22.27 43.79 30.15
N PRO A 27 23.27 44.69 30.03
CA PRO A 27 24.19 44.66 28.88
C PRO A 27 25.01 43.38 28.80
N GLU A 28 25.46 42.85 29.93
CA GLU A 28 26.23 41.61 30.00
C GLU A 28 25.38 40.41 29.61
N GLN A 29 24.14 40.32 30.13
CA GLN A 29 23.19 39.26 29.78
C GLN A 29 22.78 39.29 28.31
N GLN A 30 22.64 40.47 27.71
CA GLN A 30 22.38 40.58 26.28
C GLN A 30 23.57 40.11 25.44
N ALA A 31 24.78 40.47 25.84
CA ALA A 31 25.99 40.07 25.14
C ALA A 31 26.20 38.54 25.17
N THR A 32 25.96 37.90 26.32
CA THR A 32 26.06 36.43 26.47
C THR A 32 25.01 35.71 25.62
N GLU A 33 23.74 36.12 25.69
CA GLU A 33 22.66 35.53 24.89
C GLU A 33 22.92 35.69 23.38
N HIS A 34 23.34 36.87 22.93
CA HIS A 34 23.68 37.11 21.52
C HIS A 34 24.83 36.23 21.06
N ALA A 35 25.87 36.07 21.89
CA ALA A 35 27.00 35.20 21.59
C ALA A 35 26.56 33.73 21.49
N GLU A 36 25.71 33.25 22.40
CA GLU A 36 25.18 31.90 22.35
C GLU A 36 24.32 31.64 21.11
N HIS A 37 23.40 32.57 20.80
CA HIS A 37 22.57 32.48 19.60
C HIS A 37 23.42 32.44 18.32
N ALA A 38 24.44 33.29 18.22
CA ALA A 38 25.38 33.27 17.11
C ALA A 38 26.09 31.90 17.00
N ARG A 39 26.61 31.38 18.12
CA ARG A 39 27.28 30.06 18.16
C ARG A 39 26.35 28.93 17.69
N ILE A 40 25.12 28.91 18.17
CA ILE A 40 24.12 27.90 17.80
C ILE A 40 23.77 28.03 16.31
N ALA A 41 23.55 29.24 15.81
CA ALA A 41 23.25 29.49 14.40
C ALA A 41 24.38 29.02 13.47
N PHE A 42 25.63 29.36 13.79
CA PHE A 42 26.79 28.89 13.02
C PHE A 42 26.95 27.37 13.08
N SER A 43 26.75 26.76 14.25
CA SER A 43 26.80 25.29 14.41
C SER A 43 25.74 24.60 13.56
N ASN A 44 24.50 25.09 13.59
CA ASN A 44 23.40 24.55 12.78
C ASN A 44 23.66 24.71 11.29
N ARG A 45 24.16 25.87 10.85
CA ARG A 45 24.55 26.10 9.45
C ARG A 45 25.63 25.11 9.00
N ARG A 46 26.67 24.89 9.81
CA ARG A 46 27.72 23.90 9.52
C ARG A 46 27.14 22.49 9.40
N LYS A 47 26.30 22.07 10.35
CA LYS A 47 25.62 20.76 10.32
C LYS A 47 24.74 20.58 9.09
N GLN A 48 24.04 21.62 8.64
CA GLN A 48 23.24 21.54 7.42
C GLN A 48 24.11 21.39 6.17
N MET A 49 25.23 22.11 6.09
CA MET A 49 26.15 22.00 4.95
C MET A 49 26.84 20.64 4.89
N THR A 50 27.24 20.08 6.02
CA THR A 50 27.82 18.72 6.06
C THR A 50 26.80 17.67 5.67
N LYS A 51 25.56 17.77 6.16
CA LYS A 51 24.45 16.91 5.70
C LYS A 51 24.23 17.01 4.20
N LYS A 52 24.18 18.21 3.62
CA LYS A 52 24.07 18.36 2.16
C LYS A 52 25.25 17.76 1.39
N ALA A 53 26.44 17.74 1.98
CA ALA A 53 27.63 17.13 1.37
C ALA A 53 27.59 15.59 1.42
N THR A 54 27.03 15.01 2.49
CA THR A 54 26.86 13.56 2.67
C THR A 54 25.60 13.02 1.99
N ASP A 55 24.53 13.82 1.96
CA ASP A 55 23.24 13.53 1.33
C ASP A 55 23.29 13.78 -0.19
N LYS A 56 24.48 13.88 -0.79
CA LYS A 56 24.62 13.67 -2.23
C LYS A 56 24.05 12.27 -2.48
N PRO A 57 22.83 12.15 -3.05
CA PRO A 57 22.26 10.83 -3.26
C PRO A 57 23.25 10.10 -4.15
N ASN A 58 23.48 8.80 -3.91
CA ASN A 58 24.13 7.93 -4.89
C ASN A 58 23.47 8.23 -6.24
N LEU A 59 24.14 9.03 -7.06
CA LEU A 59 23.54 9.66 -8.22
C LEU A 59 23.49 8.58 -9.29
N ILE A 60 22.50 7.70 -9.18
CA ILE A 60 21.99 6.97 -10.33
C ILE A 60 21.78 8.04 -11.39
N SER A 61 22.55 7.95 -12.47
CA SER A 61 22.54 8.93 -13.56
C SER A 61 21.10 9.15 -14.00
N SER A 62 20.77 10.36 -14.45
CA SER A 62 19.47 10.62 -15.06
C SER A 62 19.15 9.61 -16.17
N GLU A 63 20.20 9.18 -16.88
CA GLU A 63 20.13 8.14 -17.90
C GLU A 63 19.76 6.77 -17.33
N ASP A 64 20.39 6.34 -16.23
CA ASP A 64 20.08 5.06 -15.59
C ASP A 64 18.65 5.06 -15.03
N ARG A 65 18.18 6.20 -14.51
CA ARG A 65 16.78 6.36 -14.06
C ARG A 65 15.81 6.22 -15.23
N ALA A 66 16.10 6.86 -16.36
CA ALA A 66 15.30 6.74 -17.57
C ALA A 66 15.25 5.28 -18.05
N ARG A 67 16.40 4.60 -18.10
CA ARG A 67 16.48 3.17 -18.47
C ARG A 67 15.62 2.29 -17.56
N ILE A 68 15.64 2.52 -16.24
CA ILE A 68 14.80 1.76 -15.29
C ILE A 68 13.30 2.03 -15.54
N ILE A 69 12.93 3.28 -15.82
CA ILE A 69 11.54 3.66 -16.11
C ILE A 69 11.07 2.96 -17.39
N ASP A 70 11.88 3.01 -18.46
CA ASP A 70 11.54 2.40 -19.75
C ASP A 70 11.39 0.89 -19.64
N LEU A 71 12.31 0.21 -18.95
CA LEU A 71 12.22 -1.24 -18.69
C LEU A 71 10.95 -1.60 -17.92
N ASN A 72 10.58 -0.82 -16.91
CA ASN A 72 9.35 -1.03 -16.16
C ASN A 72 8.10 -0.81 -17.03
N ALA A 73 8.09 0.22 -17.88
CA ALA A 73 7.01 0.48 -18.80
C ALA A 73 6.82 -0.69 -19.79
N MET A 74 7.93 -1.25 -20.32
CA MET A 74 7.89 -2.43 -21.19
C MET A 74 7.30 -3.65 -20.49
N HIS A 75 7.74 -3.96 -19.27
CA HIS A 75 7.21 -5.09 -18.51
C HIS A 75 5.71 -4.93 -18.18
N LEU A 76 5.26 -3.72 -17.85
CA LEU A 76 3.85 -3.43 -17.62
C LEU A 76 3.02 -3.60 -18.90
N ALA A 77 3.52 -3.11 -20.03
CA ALA A 77 2.85 -3.25 -21.32
C ALA A 77 2.69 -4.73 -21.70
N GLU A 78 3.71 -5.56 -21.46
CA GLU A 78 3.63 -7.00 -21.69
C GLU A 78 2.57 -7.68 -20.84
N LYS A 79 2.53 -7.38 -19.53
CA LYS A 79 1.50 -7.91 -18.61
C LYS A 79 0.10 -7.50 -19.05
N VAL A 80 -0.10 -6.24 -19.44
CA VAL A 80 -1.39 -5.74 -19.93
C VAL A 80 -1.82 -6.45 -21.21
N ARG A 81 -0.89 -6.68 -22.15
CA ARG A 81 -1.18 -7.46 -23.37
C ARG A 81 -1.61 -8.88 -23.05
N ALA A 82 -0.89 -9.57 -22.16
CA ALA A 82 -1.24 -10.92 -21.73
C ALA A 82 -2.66 -10.98 -21.12
N ILE A 83 -2.98 -10.04 -20.23
CA ILE A 83 -4.32 -9.93 -19.62
C ILE A 83 -5.38 -9.66 -20.70
N SER A 84 -5.10 -8.78 -21.66
CA SER A 84 -6.01 -8.47 -22.76
C SER A 84 -6.34 -9.70 -23.60
N ILE A 85 -5.33 -10.52 -23.95
CA ILE A 85 -5.52 -11.78 -24.68
C ILE A 85 -6.37 -12.76 -23.88
N LEU A 86 -6.04 -12.98 -22.60
CA LEU A 86 -6.81 -13.87 -21.72
C LEU A 86 -8.27 -13.41 -21.60
N ASN A 87 -8.51 -12.11 -21.46
CA ASN A 87 -9.85 -11.55 -21.41
C ASN A 87 -10.60 -11.70 -22.74
N ALA A 88 -9.92 -11.55 -23.88
CA ALA A 88 -10.51 -11.84 -25.18
C ALA A 88 -10.91 -13.32 -25.30
N HIS A 89 -10.07 -14.24 -24.84
CA HIS A 89 -10.39 -15.67 -24.82
C HIS A 89 -11.58 -15.98 -23.91
N LYS A 90 -11.61 -15.43 -22.70
CA LYS A 90 -12.76 -15.57 -21.78
C LYS A 90 -14.05 -15.04 -22.39
N ARG A 91 -14.01 -13.90 -23.08
CA ARG A 91 -15.18 -13.36 -23.81
C ARG A 91 -15.66 -14.32 -24.89
N LYS A 92 -14.76 -14.85 -25.73
CA LYS A 92 -15.11 -15.85 -26.76
C LYS A 92 -15.71 -17.11 -26.17
N ALA A 93 -15.12 -17.65 -25.10
CA ALA A 93 -15.63 -18.83 -24.40
C ALA A 93 -17.04 -18.57 -23.83
N ARG A 94 -17.24 -17.43 -23.15
CA ARG A 94 -18.55 -17.05 -22.59
C ARG A 94 -19.62 -16.89 -23.67
N VAL A 95 -19.28 -16.40 -24.86
CA VAL A 95 -20.20 -16.30 -26.01
C VAL A 95 -20.52 -17.67 -26.59
N ALA A 96 -19.61 -18.65 -26.52
CA ALA A 96 -19.84 -20.02 -27.00
C ALA A 96 -20.64 -20.90 -26.02
N GLU A 97 -20.68 -20.58 -24.72
CA GLU A 97 -21.36 -21.39 -23.70
C GLU A 97 -22.91 -21.42 -23.72
N PRO A 98 -23.68 -20.43 -24.24
CA PRO A 98 -25.14 -20.50 -24.21
C PRO A 98 -25.74 -21.48 -25.23
N THR A 99 -25.04 -21.80 -26.32
CA THR A 99 -25.58 -22.64 -27.41
C THR A 99 -25.44 -24.14 -27.18
N CYS A 100 -24.55 -24.58 -26.28
CA CYS A 100 -24.33 -26.00 -25.96
C CYS A 100 -25.19 -26.54 -24.81
N ARG A 101 -26.01 -25.71 -24.15
CA ARG A 101 -26.96 -26.17 -23.13
C ARG A 101 -28.26 -26.78 -23.68
N LYS A 102 -28.30 -27.13 -24.98
CA LYS A 102 -29.30 -28.10 -25.44
C LYS A 102 -28.96 -29.43 -24.78
N ARG A 103 -29.62 -29.74 -23.66
CA ARG A 103 -29.58 -31.06 -23.00
C ARG A 103 -29.70 -32.11 -24.11
N ARG A 104 -28.60 -32.78 -24.44
CA ARG A 104 -28.65 -33.96 -25.31
C ARG A 104 -29.57 -34.94 -24.59
N LYS A 105 -30.82 -35.03 -25.03
CA LYS A 105 -31.72 -36.09 -24.61
C LYS A 105 -31.12 -37.35 -25.23
N ILE A 106 -30.33 -38.07 -24.43
CA ILE A 106 -29.74 -39.34 -24.86
C ILE A 106 -30.91 -40.33 -24.97
N THR A 107 -31.45 -40.49 -26.18
CA THR A 107 -32.45 -41.52 -26.49
C THR A 107 -31.77 -42.64 -27.24
N PHE A 108 -31.53 -43.77 -26.56
CA PHE A 108 -31.15 -45.02 -27.21
C PHE A 108 -32.41 -45.78 -27.65
N GLY A 109 -33.00 -45.39 -28.79
CA GLY A 109 -34.07 -46.15 -29.43
C GLY A 109 -35.12 -46.75 -28.47
N LYS A 110 -35.48 -48.03 -28.66
CA LYS A 110 -36.56 -48.76 -27.94
C LYS A 110 -36.37 -48.93 -26.42
N TYR A 111 -35.29 -48.42 -25.83
CA TYR A 111 -34.96 -48.65 -24.42
C TYR A 111 -34.97 -47.33 -23.63
N GLN A 112 -35.89 -47.22 -22.67
CA GLN A 112 -35.91 -46.11 -21.70
C GLN A 112 -35.01 -46.44 -20.50
N ILE A 113 -33.98 -45.63 -20.25
CA ILE A 113 -33.14 -45.76 -19.05
C ILE A 113 -33.90 -45.12 -17.88
N ARG A 114 -34.39 -45.94 -16.95
CA ARG A 114 -34.87 -45.49 -15.64
C ARG A 114 -33.67 -45.27 -14.73
N LYS A 115 -33.45 -44.04 -14.28
CA LYS A 115 -32.53 -43.78 -13.16
C LYS A 115 -33.11 -44.44 -11.90
N ARG A 116 -32.53 -45.57 -11.48
CA ARG A 116 -32.77 -46.08 -10.13
C ARG A 116 -31.94 -45.26 -9.15
N LYS A 117 -32.53 -44.87 -8.01
CA LYS A 117 -31.77 -44.36 -6.87
C LYS A 117 -30.88 -45.50 -6.39
N GLN A 118 -29.57 -45.34 -6.51
CA GLN A 118 -28.63 -46.26 -5.88
C GLN A 118 -28.64 -45.95 -4.38
N ALA A 119 -29.00 -46.93 -3.56
CA ALA A 119 -28.73 -46.83 -2.12
C ALA A 119 -27.22 -46.90 -1.97
N PHE A 120 -26.62 -45.80 -1.51
CA PHE A 120 -25.20 -45.69 -1.28
C PHE A 120 -24.84 -46.57 -0.07
N SER A 121 -24.27 -47.75 -0.31
CA SER A 121 -23.59 -48.53 0.73
C SER A 121 -22.11 -48.58 0.37
N GLY A 122 -21.33 -47.68 0.94
CA GLY A 122 -19.90 -47.61 0.70
C GLY A 122 -19.30 -46.37 1.34
N ALA A 123 -19.11 -46.43 2.65
CA ALA A 123 -18.32 -45.46 3.38
C ALA A 123 -16.87 -45.48 2.86
N LEU A 124 -16.36 -44.31 2.45
CA LEU A 124 -14.95 -43.99 2.56
C LEU A 124 -14.86 -42.49 2.88
N THR A 125 -14.24 -42.23 4.02
CA THR A 125 -13.95 -40.94 4.64
C THR A 125 -13.13 -40.04 3.71
N ASP A 126 -13.43 -38.74 3.63
CA ASP A 126 -12.67 -37.72 4.38
C ASP A 126 -13.31 -36.33 4.20
N GLU A 127 -13.18 -35.56 5.26
CA GLU A 127 -13.71 -34.26 5.66
C GLU A 127 -13.72 -33.15 4.57
N GLY A 128 -14.75 -32.28 4.56
CA GLY A 128 -14.62 -31.06 3.73
C GLY A 128 -15.79 -30.09 3.46
N GLY A 129 -16.80 -29.96 4.33
CA GLY A 129 -17.45 -28.66 4.60
C GLY A 129 -18.46 -28.00 3.62
N LYS A 130 -19.68 -27.76 4.16
CA LYS A 130 -20.58 -26.58 4.01
C LYS A 130 -21.17 -26.30 2.61
N GLY A 131 -22.48 -26.23 2.38
CA GLY A 131 -23.68 -26.28 3.22
C GLY A 131 -24.83 -25.68 2.40
N ASP A 132 -25.86 -26.47 2.08
CA ASP A 132 -27.08 -25.98 1.42
C ASP A 132 -28.23 -26.01 2.45
N VAL A 133 -28.58 -24.84 2.98
CA VAL A 133 -29.86 -24.58 3.63
C VAL A 133 -30.62 -23.62 2.71
N CYS A 134 -31.58 -24.13 1.95
CA CYS A 134 -32.60 -23.32 1.29
C CYS A 134 -33.93 -23.56 2.00
N THR A 135 -34.29 -22.62 2.88
CA THR A 135 -35.66 -22.42 3.32
C THR A 135 -36.45 -21.79 2.18
N HIS A 136 -37.58 -22.38 1.81
CA HIS A 136 -38.60 -21.70 1.02
C HIS A 136 -39.92 -21.71 1.78
N THR A 137 -40.25 -20.51 2.23
CA THR A 137 -41.55 -20.02 2.69
C THR A 137 -42.62 -20.15 1.61
N SER A 138 -43.78 -20.65 2.06
CA SER A 138 -45.17 -20.29 1.71
C SER A 138 -45.51 -19.78 0.31
N GLY A 139 -46.52 -20.41 -0.29
CA GLY A 139 -47.32 -19.87 -1.37
C GLY A 139 -48.50 -20.77 -1.66
N GLU A 140 -49.57 -20.60 -0.87
CA GLU A 140 -50.91 -21.16 -1.11
C GLU A 140 -51.48 -20.66 -2.44
N LEU A 141 -52.22 -21.53 -3.13
CA LEU A 141 -53.44 -21.25 -3.89
C LEU A 141 -54.17 -22.58 -4.16
#